data_AF-A0A1E7EN35-F1
#
_entry.id   AF-A0A1E7EN35-F1
#
_cell.length_a   1.000
_cell.length_b   1.000
_cell.length_c   1.000
_cell.angle_alpha   90.00
_cell.angle_beta   90.00
_cell.angle_gamma   90.00
#
_symmetry.space_group_name_H-M   'P 1'
#
loop_
_entity.id
_entity.type
_entity.pdbx_description
1 polymer ?
#
loop_
_entity_poly.entity_id
_entity_poly.type
_entity_poly.pdbx_seq_one_letter_code
_entity_poly.pdbx_strand_id
1 'polypeptide(L)' 'DLQWQSRYHELKEYNTLNKHTNVPFDYTRNPQLGRWVDTQRTQYKLWLREKKSHMTPERIKLLKKIGFRW' A
#
# COMPACT_ATOMS: atom_id res chain seq x y z
N ASP A 1 12.34 0.91 -7.72
CA ASP A 1 12.12 -0.12 -6.69
C ASP A 1 11.15 -1.16 -7.23
N LEU A 2 11.68 -2.30 -7.68
CA LEU A 2 10.91 -3.38 -8.30
C LEU A 2 9.96 -4.06 -7.31
N GLN A 3 10.36 -4.15 -6.04
CA GLN A 3 9.56 -4.81 -5.00
C GLN A 3 8.32 -4.00 -4.68
N TRP A 4 8.45 -2.68 -4.55
CA TRP A 4 7.30 -1.80 -4.33
C TRP A 4 6.29 -1.87 -5.49
N GLN A 5 6.78 -1.88 -6.73
CA GLN A 5 5.92 -1.96 -7.92
C GLN A 5 5.18 -3.30 -8.02
N SER A 6 5.84 -4.40 -7.67
CA SER A 6 5.20 -5.73 -7.60
C SER A 6 4.06 -5.75 -6.57
N ARG A 7 4.30 -5.27 -5.34
CA ARG A 7 3.26 -5.20 -4.29
C ARG A 7 2.12 -4.25 -4.65
N TYR A 8 2.42 -3.15 -5.33
CA TYR A 8 1.39 -2.25 -5.87
C TYR A 8 0.51 -2.94 -6.92
N HIS A 9 1.08 -3.77 -7.80
CA HIS A 9 0.32 -4.56 -8.76
C HIS A 9 -0.62 -5.56 -8.05
N GLU A 10 -0.11 -6.30 -7.06
CA GLU A 10 -0.93 -7.22 -6.27
C GLU A 10 -2.07 -6.51 -5.54
N LEU A 11 -1.83 -5.31 -5.01
CA LEU A 11 -2.88 -4.50 -4.39
C LEU A 11 -3.95 -4.08 -5.41
N LYS A 12 -3.55 -3.75 -6.65
CA LYS A 12 -4.47 -3.41 -7.73
C LYS A 12 -5.34 -4.60 -8.13
N GLU A 13 -4.76 -5.80 -8.18
CA GLU A 13 -5.50 -7.04 -8.40
C GLU A 13 -6.47 -7.33 -7.25
N TYR A 14 -6.01 -7.21 -6.01
CA TYR A 14 -6.85 -7.34 -4.82
C TYR A 14 -8.05 -6.37 -4.86
N ASN A 15 -7.80 -5.11 -5.22
CA ASN A 15 -8.86 -4.11 -5.34
C ASN A 15 -9.84 -4.43 -6.47
N THR A 16 -9.36 -4.98 -7.58
CA THR A 16 -10.24 -5.39 -8.69
C THR A 16 -11.23 -6.47 -8.26
N LEU A 17 -10.78 -7.41 -7.43
CA LEU A 17 -11.58 -8.52 -6.91
C LEU A 17 -12.51 -8.11 -5.76
N ASN A 18 -11.99 -7.35 -4.79
CA ASN A 18 -12.70 -7.04 -3.53
C ASN A 18 -13.40 -5.67 -3.54
N LYS A 19 -13.13 -4.83 -4.55
CA LYS A 19 -13.60 -3.44 -4.66
C LYS A 19 -13.15 -2.51 -3.52
N HIS A 20 -12.12 -2.92 -2.79
CA HIS A 20 -11.46 -2.10 -1.79
C HIS A 20 -9.97 -2.44 -1.66
N THR A 21 -9.20 -1.55 -1.05
CA THR A 21 -7.78 -1.76 -0.76
C THR A 21 -7.51 -2.15 0.71
N ASN A 22 -8.56 -2.41 1.50
CA ASN A 22 -8.43 -2.84 2.89
C ASN A 22 -8.01 -4.31 2.96
N VAL A 23 -6.72 -4.57 2.72
CA VAL A 23 -6.14 -5.91 2.89
C VAL A 23 -5.91 -6.16 4.38
N PRO A 24 -6.44 -7.26 4.96
CA PRO A 24 -6.13 -7.64 6.33
C PRO A 24 -4.63 -7.86 6.53
N PHE A 25 -4.11 -7.54 7.71
CA PHE A 25 -2.68 -7.76 8.02
C PHE A 25 -2.29 -9.23 7.90
N ASP A 26 -3.19 -10.12 8.31
CA ASP A 26 -3.08 -11.57 8.33
C ASP A 26 -3.68 -12.23 7.06
N TYR A 27 -3.74 -11.50 5.94
CA TYR A 27 -4.32 -12.00 4.70
C TYR A 27 -3.64 -13.30 4.23
N THR A 28 -4.32 -14.44 4.44
CA THR A 28 -3.74 -15.78 4.31
C THR A 28 -3.30 -16.12 2.89
N ARG A 29 -4.01 -15.61 1.88
CA ARG A 29 -3.69 -15.85 0.46
C ARG A 29 -2.42 -15.10 0.02
N ASN A 30 -2.11 -13.97 0.63
CA ASN A 30 -0.86 -13.25 0.41
C ASN A 30 -0.46 -12.46 1.66
N PRO A 31 0.21 -13.10 2.63
CA PRO A 31 0.58 -12.46 3.89
C PRO A 31 1.54 -11.29 3.71
N GLN A 32 2.32 -11.29 2.62
CA GLN A 32 3.26 -10.22 2.31
C GLN A 32 2.53 -8.95 1.89
N LEU A 33 1.42 -9.07 1.16
CA LEU A 33 0.59 -7.93 0.78
C LEU A 33 -0.05 -7.26 2.00
N GLY A 34 -0.58 -8.04 2.94
CA GLY A 34 -1.17 -7.51 4.18
C GLY A 34 -0.17 -6.66 4.98
N ARG A 35 1.02 -7.21 5.23
CA ARG A 35 2.13 -6.48 5.89
C ARG A 35 2.59 -5.26 5.09
N TRP A 36 2.64 -5.35 3.77
CA TRP A 36 3.05 -4.24 2.92
C TRP A 36 2.05 -3.10 2.94
N VAL A 37 0.74 -3.39 2.94
CA VAL A 37 -0.32 -2.39 3.08
C VAL A 37 -0.19 -1.66 4.41
N ASP A 38 0.00 -2.38 5.51
CA ASP A 38 0.23 -1.78 6.83
C ASP A 38 1.49 -0.89 6.84
N THR A 39 2.56 -1.36 6.20
CA THR A 39 3.78 -0.58 6.01
C THR A 39 3.51 0.72 5.24
N GLN A 40 2.69 0.71 4.18
CA GLN A 40 2.36 1.94 3.43
C GLN A 40 1.65 2.97 4.30
N ARG A 41 0.72 2.52 5.16
CA ARG A 41 0.02 3.40 6.12
C ARG A 41 0.98 4.03 7.11
N THR A 42 1.87 3.23 7.69
CA THR A 42 2.92 3.71 8.61
C THR A 42 3.87 4.71 7.93
N GLN A 43 4.36 4.40 6.73
CA GLN A 43 5.27 5.27 5.98
C GLN A 43 4.59 6.59 5.58
N TYR A 44 3.30 6.57 5.22
CA TYR A 44 2.56 7.79 4.94
C TYR A 44 2.34 8.65 6.18
N LYS A 45 2.03 8.04 7.33
CA LYS A 45 1.93 8.76 8.60
C LYS A 45 3.25 9.41 9.02
N LEU A 46 4.39 8.76 8.75
CA LEU A 46 5.71 9.37 8.95
C LEU A 46 5.94 10.54 7.99
N TRP A 47 5.59 10.37 6.72
CA TRP A 47 5.70 11.42 5.70
C TRP A 47 4.87 12.66 6.04
N LEU A 48 3.62 12.48 6.50
CA LEU A 48 2.74 13.58 6.94
C LEU A 48 3.27 14.35 8.15
N ARG A 49 4.14 13.72 8.95
CA ARG A 49 4.75 14.32 10.15
C ARG A 49 6.15 14.89 9.85
N GLU A 50 6.52 14.98 8.57
CA GLU A 50 7.84 15.42 8.12
C GLU A 50 8.99 14.59 8.72
N LYS A 51 8.71 13.33 9.07
CA LYS A 51 9.70 12.38 9.57
C LYS A 51 10.31 11.59 8.41
N LYS A 52 11.48 11.00 8.65
CA LYS A 52 12.12 10.08 7.70
C LYS A 52 11.13 8.99 7.28
N SER A 53 10.88 8.93 5.97
CA SER A 53 9.92 8.02 5.35
C SER A 53 10.45 7.58 3.99
N HIS A 54 10.10 6.35 3.59
CA HIS A 54 10.31 5.82 2.24
C HIS A 54 9.13 6.12 1.30
N MET A 55 8.13 6.84 1.79
CA MET A 55 7.03 7.31 0.97
C MET A 55 7.50 8.47 0.08
N THR A 56 7.12 8.42 -1.20
CA THR A 56 7.39 9.50 -2.16
C THR A 56 6.07 10.06 -2.72
N PRO A 57 6.06 11.29 -3.25
CA PRO A 57 4.87 11.86 -3.89
C PRO A 57 4.28 10.97 -4.99
N GLU A 58 5.14 10.30 -5.76
CA GLU A 58 4.74 9.38 -6.84
C GLU A 58 4.02 8.15 -6.28
N ARG A 59 4.56 7.55 -5.20
CA ARG A 59 3.94 6.41 -4.50
C ARG A 59 2.56 6.79 -3.94
N ILE A 60 2.45 7.97 -3.33
CA ILE A 60 1.19 8.52 -2.83
C ILE A 60 0.19 8.69 -3.99
N LYS A 61 0.62 9.27 -5.11
CA LYS A 61 -0.22 9.49 -6.29
C LYS A 61 -0.75 8.16 -6.84
N LEU A 62 0.09 7.14 -6.95
CA LEU A 62 -0.29 5.81 -7.41
C LEU A 62 -1.30 5.14 -6.46
N LEU A 63 -1.04 5.17 -5.15
CA LEU A 63 -1.95 4.61 -4.15
C LEU A 63 -3.31 5.33 -4.14
N LYS A 64 -3.32 6.67 -4.22
CA LYS A 64 -4.56 7.45 -4.33
C LYS A 64 -5.36 7.10 -5.59
N LYS A 65 -4.68 6.87 -6.73
CA LYS A 65 -5.33 6.51 -8.01
C LYS A 65 -6.16 5.23 -7.93
N ILE A 66 -5.77 4.28 -7.07
CA ILE A 66 -6.51 3.03 -6.86
C ILE A 66 -7.46 3.09 -5.66
N GLY A 67 -7.68 4.27 -5.08
CA GLY A 67 -8.57 4.45 -3.92
C GLY A 67 -8.00 3.91 -2.61
N PHE A 68 -6.67 3.93 -2.44
CA PHE A 68 -6.03 3.40 -1.24
C PHE A 68 -6.51 4.09 0.04
N ARG A 69 -6.95 3.28 1.01
CA ARG A 69 -7.28 3.73 2.37
C ARG A 69 -6.05 3.68 3.29
N TRP A 70 -5.57 4.87 3.62
CA TRP A 70 -4.44 5.14 4.53
C TRP A 70 -4.74 4.79 5.98
#